data_AF-A0A2G6N3B2-F1
#
_entry.id   AF-A0A2G6N3B2-F1
#
_cell.length_a   1.000
_cell.length_b   1.000
_cell.length_c   1.000
_cell.angle_alpha   90.00
_cell.angle_beta   90.00
_cell.angle_gamma   90.00
#
_symmetry.space_group_name_H-M   'P 1'
#
loop_
_entity.id
_entity.type
_entity.pdbx_description
1 polymer ?
#
loop_
_entity_poly.entity_id
_entity_poly.type
_entity_poly.pdbx_seq_one_letter_code
_entity_poly.pdbx_strand_id
1 'polypeptide(L)'
;MKITGSDLQAKLNVYQTHQAQVRSSDTKQVEVDASPAPQQDRVALSRQGQSIVEAQRAITAIPDVRESVVNQIRNDIQTGAYVVDSQKAAEGILRESLANQAALA
;
A
#
# COMPACT_ATOMS: atom_id res chain seq x y z
N MET A 1 27.75 2.27 -14.86
CA MET A 1 28.26 2.82 -13.58
C MET A 1 27.95 1.81 -12.47
N LYS A 2 28.95 1.40 -11.68
CA LYS A 2 28.75 0.49 -10.53
C LYS A 2 28.95 1.31 -9.26
N ILE A 3 27.93 1.40 -8.41
CA ILE A 3 28.01 2.09 -7.12
C ILE A 3 28.37 1.01 -6.08
N THR A 4 29.56 1.09 -5.52
CA THR A 4 30.04 0.16 -4.49
C THR A 4 29.39 0.50 -3.13
N GLY A 5 29.04 -0.54 -2.36
CA GLY A 5 28.19 -0.43 -1.16
C GLY A 5 28.75 0.35 0.03
N SER A 6 30.01 0.81 0.00
CA SER A 6 30.59 1.62 1.09
C SER A 6 30.08 3.06 1.09
N ASP A 7 29.73 3.61 -0.08
CA ASP A 7 29.28 5.00 -0.21
C ASP A 7 27.86 5.21 0.33
N LEU A 8 27.06 4.14 0.37
CA LEU A 8 25.71 4.11 0.94
C LEU A 8 25.73 4.21 2.47
N GLN A 9 26.66 3.52 3.12
CA GLN A 9 26.79 3.54 4.59
C GLN A 9 27.30 4.89 5.09
N ALA A 10 28.27 5.49 4.37
CA ALA A 10 28.76 6.83 4.69
C ALA A 10 27.63 7.87 4.65
N LYS A 11 26.75 7.80 3.64
CA LYS A 11 25.60 8.70 3.52
C LYS A 11 24.54 8.45 4.59
N LEU A 12 24.33 7.20 5.01
CA LEU A 12 23.34 6.87 6.04
C LEU A 12 23.73 7.47 7.41
N ASN A 13 25.02 7.45 7.76
CA ASN A 13 25.51 7.98 9.03
C ASN A 13 25.36 9.51 9.13
N VAL A 14 25.56 10.24 8.03
CA VAL A 14 25.35 11.70 7.98
C VAL A 14 23.88 12.04 8.20
N TYR A 15 22.95 11.26 7.67
CA TYR A 15 21.52 11.48 7.89
C TYR A 15 21.07 11.22 9.34
N GLN A 16 21.69 10.27 10.03
CA GLN A 16 21.35 9.98 11.43
C GLN A 16 21.85 11.06 12.39
N THR A 17 23.04 11.62 12.16
CA THR A 17 23.60 12.66 13.04
C THR A 17 22.82 13.98 12.96
N HIS A 18 22.26 14.33 11.80
CA HIS A 18 21.42 15.52 11.65
C HIS A 18 20.05 15.40 12.34
N GLN A 19 19.49 14.20 12.49
CA GLN A 19 18.22 14.01 13.22
C GLN A 19 18.37 14.15 14.74
N ALA A 20 19.58 13.92 15.28
CA ALA A 20 19.84 14.09 16.70
C ALA A 20 19.91 15.58 17.11
N GLN A 21 20.22 16.49 16.19
CA GLN A 21 20.37 17.94 16.49
C GLN A 21 19.06 18.73 16.41
N VAL A 22 17.99 18.19 15.81
CA VAL A 22 16.71 18.91 15.61
C VAL A 22 15.75 18.78 16.81
N ARG A 23 16.05 17.93 17.80
CA ARG A 23 15.18 17.76 18.99
C ARG A 23 15.44 18.74 20.14
N SER A 24 16.36 19.69 19.99
CA SER A 24 16.73 20.64 21.06
C SER A 24 16.57 22.09 20.62
N SER A 25 15.35 22.59 20.51
CA SER A 25 15.04 24.03 20.67
C SER A 25 13.53 24.25 20.78
N ASP A 26 13.07 24.28 22.02
CA ASP A 26 11.75 24.74 22.41
C ASP A 26 11.73 26.28 22.50
N THR A 27 10.57 26.85 22.14
CA THR A 27 10.05 28.19 22.46
C THR A 27 10.69 29.45 21.80
N LYS A 28 9.96 30.08 20.86
CA LYS A 28 9.37 31.45 20.97
C LYS A 28 8.77 31.92 19.64
N GLN A 29 7.51 32.36 19.69
CA GLN A 29 6.81 33.08 18.63
C GLN A 29 7.44 34.45 18.39
N VAL A 30 7.73 34.79 17.12
CA VAL A 30 7.79 36.16 16.62
C VAL A 30 7.26 36.15 15.18
N GLU A 31 6.32 37.05 14.94
CA GLU A 31 5.62 37.33 13.69
C GLU A 31 6.31 38.50 12.99
N VAL A 32 7.12 38.29 11.94
CA VAL A 32 7.51 39.35 10.97
C VAL A 32 7.95 38.75 9.63
N ASP A 33 7.41 39.34 8.56
CA ASP A 33 7.84 39.38 7.16
C ASP A 33 7.94 38.11 6.31
N ALA A 34 7.18 38.16 5.21
CA ALA A 34 7.25 37.26 4.07
C ALA A 34 8.59 37.40 3.33
N SER A 35 9.65 36.84 3.91
CA SER A 35 10.82 36.41 3.14
C SER A 35 10.46 35.12 2.39
N PRO A 36 10.86 34.96 1.12
CA PRO A 36 10.62 33.72 0.40
C PRO A 36 11.34 32.61 1.16
N ALA A 37 10.57 31.66 1.68
CA ALA A 37 11.11 30.48 2.36
C ALA A 37 12.22 29.87 1.48
N PRO A 38 13.35 29.42 2.09
CA PRO A 38 14.42 28.79 1.33
C PRO A 38 13.80 27.70 0.46
N GLN A 39 14.04 27.76 -0.85
CA GLN A 39 13.49 26.83 -1.81
C GLN A 39 14.02 25.45 -1.46
N GLN A 40 13.24 24.71 -0.68
CA GLN A 40 13.55 23.36 -0.27
C GLN A 40 13.64 22.52 -1.53
N ASP A 41 14.72 21.76 -1.66
CA ASP A 41 14.86 20.77 -2.71
C ASP A 41 13.67 19.79 -2.61
N ARG A 42 12.82 19.81 -3.64
CA ARG A 42 11.66 18.92 -3.74
C ARG A 42 11.98 17.78 -4.67
N VAL A 43 11.90 16.57 -4.15
CA VAL A 43 11.98 15.33 -4.93
C VAL A 43 10.55 14.87 -5.25
N ALA A 44 10.21 14.80 -6.53
CA ALA A 44 8.92 14.29 -6.99
C ALA A 44 9.09 12.86 -7.54
N LEU A 45 8.16 11.96 -7.19
CA LEU A 45 8.07 10.65 -7.81
C LEU A 45 7.72 10.80 -9.29
N SER A 46 8.36 10.01 -10.15
CA SER A 46 7.95 9.89 -11.56
C SER A 46 6.51 9.38 -11.64
N ARG A 47 5.81 9.65 -12.74
CA ARG A 47 4.43 9.17 -12.94
C ARG A 47 4.28 7.66 -12.75
N GLN A 48 5.26 6.89 -13.22
CA GLN A 48 5.30 5.44 -13.04
C GLN A 48 5.58 5.03 -11.58
N GLY A 49 6.40 5.79 -10.85
CA GLY A 49 6.60 5.57 -9.42
C GLY A 49 5.32 5.81 -8.62
N GLN A 50 4.55 6.84 -8.99
CA GLN A 50 3.25 7.13 -8.36
C GLN A 50 2.25 5.99 -8.58
N SER A 51 2.14 5.45 -9.80
CA SER A 51 1.22 4.34 -10.09
C SER A 51 1.58 3.06 -9.35
N ILE A 52 2.87 2.76 -9.17
CA ILE A 52 3.30 1.58 -8.40
C ILE A 52 2.93 1.74 -6.92
N VAL A 53 3.17 2.92 -6.34
CA VAL A 53 2.80 3.20 -4.94
C VAL A 53 1.29 3.14 -4.74
N GLU A 54 0.51 3.66 -5.69
CA GLU A 54 -0.95 3.58 -5.67
C GLU A 54 -1.45 2.14 -5.75
N ALA A 55 -0.92 1.33 -6.68
CA ALA A 55 -1.24 -0.09 -6.79
C ALA A 55 -0.87 -0.85 -5.50
N GLN A 56 0.28 -0.54 -4.90
CA GLN A 56 0.71 -1.18 -3.66
C GLN A 56 -0.21 -0.81 -2.49
N ARG A 57 -0.60 0.47 -2.38
CA ARG A 57 -1.58 0.91 -1.39
C ARG A 57 -2.94 0.22 -1.58
N ALA A 58 -3.39 0.07 -2.83
CA ALA A 58 -4.63 -0.62 -3.13
C ALA A 58 -4.57 -2.09 -2.69
N ILE A 59 -3.47 -2.80 -2.97
CA ILE A 59 -3.27 -4.19 -2.53
C ILE A 59 -3.28 -4.29 -1.00
N THR A 60 -2.57 -3.40 -0.29
CA THR A 60 -2.54 -3.41 1.18
C THR A 60 -3.88 -3.05 1.82
N ALA A 61 -4.75 -2.33 1.10
CA ALA A 61 -6.09 -1.99 1.56
C ALA A 61 -7.11 -3.12 1.40
N ILE A 62 -6.78 -4.20 0.66
CA ILE A 62 -7.67 -5.34 0.49
C ILE A 62 -7.66 -6.13 1.81
N PRO A 63 -8.83 -6.31 2.46
CA PRO A 63 -8.90 -7.10 3.68
C PRO A 63 -8.77 -8.59 3.37
N ASP A 64 -8.15 -9.34 4.29
CA ASP A 64 -8.05 -10.80 4.21
C ASP A 64 -9.43 -11.46 4.13
N VAL A 65 -10.41 -10.91 4.87
CA VAL A 65 -11.80 -11.36 4.87
C VAL A 65 -12.72 -10.19 4.57
N ARG A 66 -13.57 -10.36 3.55
CA ARG A 66 -14.66 -9.42 3.25
C ARG A 66 -15.84 -9.69 4.16
N GLU A 67 -15.74 -9.24 5.41
CA GLU A 67 -16.75 -9.43 6.46
C GLU A 67 -18.17 -9.02 6.02
N SER A 68 -18.28 -7.94 5.23
CA SER A 68 -19.57 -7.48 4.70
C SER A 68 -20.28 -8.56 3.87
N VAL A 69 -19.55 -9.20 2.95
CA VAL A 69 -20.07 -10.25 2.07
C VAL A 69 -20.40 -11.51 2.87
N VAL A 70 -19.54 -11.88 3.82
CA VAL A 70 -19.77 -13.05 4.68
C VAL A 70 -21.03 -12.88 5.52
N ASN A 71 -21.18 -11.72 6.16
CA ASN A 71 -22.35 -11.44 6.99
C ASN A 71 -23.64 -11.36 6.18
N GLN A 72 -23.58 -10.81 4.96
CA GLN A 72 -24.72 -10.81 4.04
C GLN A 72 -25.15 -12.25 3.70
N ILE A 73 -24.23 -13.09 3.20
CA ILE A 73 -24.54 -14.48 2.83
C ILE A 73 -25.07 -15.25 4.05
N ARG A 74 -24.47 -15.06 5.23
CA ARG A 74 -24.93 -15.69 6.47
C ARG A 74 -26.38 -15.31 6.78
N ASN A 75 -26.72 -14.03 6.66
CA ASN A 75 -28.08 -13.55 6.91
C ASN A 75 -29.07 -14.09 5.87
N ASP A 76 -28.70 -14.09 4.58
CA ASP A 76 -29.53 -14.64 3.51
C ASP A 76 -29.83 -16.12 3.73
N ILE A 77 -28.85 -16.89 4.22
CA ILE A 77 -29.05 -18.30 4.58
C ILE A 77 -29.98 -18.43 5.80
N GLN A 78 -29.76 -17.66 6.86
CA GLN A 78 -30.56 -17.71 8.09
C GLN A 78 -32.03 -17.34 7.85
N THR A 79 -32.27 -16.37 6.98
CA THR A 79 -33.62 -15.91 6.62
C THR A 79 -34.28 -16.77 5.54
N GLY A 80 -33.54 -17.72 4.94
CA GLY A 80 -34.01 -18.54 3.83
C GLY A 80 -34.11 -17.79 2.50
N ALA A 81 -33.58 -16.57 2.40
CA ALA A 81 -33.57 -15.75 1.20
C ALA A 81 -32.43 -16.10 0.23
N TYR A 82 -31.48 -16.95 0.65
CA TYR A 82 -30.36 -17.36 -0.19
C TYR A 82 -30.83 -18.26 -1.35
N VAL A 83 -30.65 -17.78 -2.58
CA VAL A 83 -30.97 -18.52 -3.81
C VAL A 83 -29.69 -19.09 -4.41
N VAL A 84 -29.65 -20.40 -4.60
CA VAL A 84 -28.53 -21.08 -5.26
C VAL A 84 -28.60 -20.86 -6.77
N ASP A 85 -27.56 -20.25 -7.33
CA ASP A 85 -27.38 -20.15 -8.78
C ASP A 85 -26.65 -21.41 -9.30
N SER A 86 -27.39 -22.28 -9.97
CA SER A 86 -26.86 -23.54 -10.51
C SER A 86 -25.82 -23.33 -11.62
N GLN A 87 -25.97 -22.27 -12.42
CA GLN A 87 -25.03 -21.95 -13.50
C GLN A 87 -23.70 -21.50 -12.90
N LYS A 88 -23.75 -20.61 -11.92
CA LYS A 88 -22.55 -20.15 -11.18
C LYS A 88 -21.85 -21.29 -10.45
N ALA A 89 -22.61 -22.22 -9.88
CA ALA A 89 -22.05 -23.42 -9.25
C ALA A 89 -21.31 -24.31 -10.26
N ALA A 90 -21.94 -24.62 -11.40
CA ALA A 90 -21.32 -25.42 -12.45
C ALA A 90 -20.05 -24.75 -13.02
N GLU A 91 -20.10 -23.43 -13.24
CA GLU A 91 -18.95 -22.66 -13.70
C GLU A 91 -17.78 -22.75 -12.71
N GLY A 92 -18.05 -22.63 -11.40
CA GLY A 92 -17.05 -22.78 -10.35
C GLY A 92 -16.37 -24.16 -10.36
N ILE A 93 -17.17 -25.23 -10.51
CA ILE A 93 -16.65 -26.61 -10.59
C ILE A 93 -15.74 -26.79 -11.81
N LEU A 94 -16.18 -26.33 -12.99
CA LEU A 94 -15.40 -26.46 -14.22
C LEU A 94 -14.12 -25.64 -14.17
N ARG A 95 -14.19 -24.40 -13.70
CA ARG A 95 -13.04 -23.51 -13.56
C ARG A 95 -11.96 -24.14 -12.68
N GLU A 96 -12.35 -24.69 -11.54
CA GLU A 96 -11.44 -25.35 -10.61
C GLU A 96 -10.83 -26.62 -11.23
N SER A 97 -11.64 -27.45 -11.91
CA SER A 97 -11.14 -28.64 -12.60
C SER A 97 -10.09 -28.31 -13.65
N LEU A 98 -10.31 -27.27 -14.45
CA LEU A 98 -9.37 -26.82 -15.48
C LEU A 98 -8.09 -26.25 -14.87
N ALA A 99 -8.19 -25.44 -13.81
CA ALA A 99 -7.03 -24.91 -13.11
C ALA A 99 -6.16 -26.04 -12.53
N ASN A 100 -6.78 -27.04 -11.93
CA ASN A 100 -6.08 -28.20 -11.38
C ASN A 100 -5.41 -29.06 -12.47
N GLN A 101 -6.06 -29.27 -13.61
CA GLN A 101 -5.45 -29.97 -14.75
C GLN A 101 -4.23 -29.20 -15.30
N ALA A 102 -4.32 -27.88 -15.43
CA ALA A 102 -3.22 -27.05 -15.89
C ALA A 102 -2.03 -27.04 -14.92
N ALA A 103 -2.26 -27.15 -13.61
CA ALA A 103 -1.19 -27.22 -12.62
C ALA A 103 -0.45 -28.58 -12.58
N LEU A 104 -1.05 -29.64 -13.13
CA LEU A 104 -0.48 -31.00 -13.18
C LEU A 104 0.25 -31.32 -14.50
N ALA A 105 0.16 -30.43 -15.50
CA ALA A 105 0.81 -30.55 -16.81
C ALA A 105 2.15 -29.82 -16.84
#